data_AF-A0A947C291-F1
#
_entry.id   AF-A0A947C291-F1
#
_cell.length_a   1.000
_cell.length_b   1.000
_cell.length_c   1.000
_cell.angle_alpha   90.00
_cell.angle_beta   90.00
_cell.angle_gamma   90.00
#
_symmetry.space_group_name_H-M   'P 1'
#
loop_
_entity.id
_entity.type
_entity.pdbx_description
1 polymer ?
#
loop_
_entity_poly.entity_id
_entity_poly.type
_entity_poly.pdbx_seq_one_letter_code
_entity_poly.pdbx_strand_id
1 'polypeptide(L)'
;MIDEIFYCSNIEQLKAELVANGMVDEEGNYTHGNTMTPIKYNGVKSLSLVRNNVLDLALFPSLTRLGTYEEIFADVDKDALYKSVYDYTEELSYMDEEGVVHTYFRPQRLGEFA
;
A
#
# COMPACT_ATOMS: atom_id res chain seq x y z
N MET A 1 3.62 17.74 2.60
CA MET A 1 2.56 16.82 2.13
C MET A 1 3.07 15.43 2.43
N ILE A 2 2.31 14.62 3.18
CA ILE A 2 2.71 13.26 3.54
C ILE A 2 1.89 12.32 2.66
N ASP A 3 2.59 11.44 1.94
CA ASP A 3 1.97 10.38 1.17
C ASP A 3 1.85 9.15 2.09
N GLU A 4 0.65 8.60 2.19
CA GLU A 4 0.35 7.48 3.08
C GLU A 4 -0.08 6.25 2.29
N ILE A 5 0.24 5.08 2.85
CA ILE A 5 -0.06 3.80 2.21
C ILE A 5 -1.35 3.26 2.80
N PHE A 6 -2.22 2.82 1.90
CA PHE A 6 -3.46 2.14 2.21
C PHE A 6 -3.44 0.73 1.64
N TYR A 7 -3.93 -0.20 2.44
CA TYR A 7 -4.12 -1.58 2.05
C TYR A 7 -5.58 -1.85 1.76
N CYS A 8 -5.84 -2.58 0.70
CA CYS A 8 -7.15 -3.12 0.39
C CYS A 8 -7.05 -4.63 0.25
N SER A 9 -7.89 -5.36 0.97
CA SER A 9 -7.97 -6.83 0.88
C SER A 9 -8.82 -7.31 -0.31
N ASN A 10 -9.67 -6.45 -0.86
CA ASN A 10 -10.57 -6.77 -1.96
C ASN A 10 -10.71 -5.60 -2.94
N ILE A 11 -9.91 -5.64 -3.99
CA ILE A 11 -9.89 -4.61 -5.04
C ILE A 11 -11.22 -4.48 -5.79
N GLU A 12 -12.01 -5.55 -5.92
CA GLU A 12 -13.31 -5.48 -6.60
C GLU A 12 -14.30 -4.66 -5.78
N GLN A 13 -14.28 -4.83 -4.47
CA GLN A 13 -15.06 -4.00 -3.55
C GLN A 13 -14.62 -2.54 -3.62
N LEU A 14 -13.31 -2.28 -3.57
CA LEU A 14 -12.79 -0.91 -3.69
C LEU A 14 -13.19 -0.26 -5.02
N LYS A 15 -13.14 -1.01 -6.13
CA LYS A 15 -13.59 -0.51 -7.44
C LYS A 15 -15.08 -0.16 -7.43
N ALA A 16 -15.93 -0.99 -6.82
CA ALA A 16 -17.35 -0.70 -6.68
C ALA A 16 -17.60 0.56 -5.82
N GLU A 17 -16.87 0.73 -4.73
CA GLU A 17 -16.93 1.91 -3.87
C GLU A 17 -16.48 3.17 -4.63
N LEU A 18 -15.40 3.08 -5.40
CA LEU A 18 -14.90 4.18 -6.24
C LEU A 18 -15.91 4.61 -7.30
N VAL A 19 -16.55 3.66 -7.99
CA VAL A 19 -17.61 3.95 -8.97
C VAL A 19 -18.83 4.57 -8.28
N ALA A 20 -19.26 4.01 -7.15
CA ALA A 20 -20.41 4.53 -6.39
C ALA A 20 -20.20 5.97 -5.90
N ASN A 21 -18.95 6.35 -5.60
CA ASN A 21 -18.57 7.69 -5.18
C ASN A 21 -18.14 8.62 -6.34
N GLY A 22 -18.30 8.19 -7.60
CA GLY A 22 -17.98 9.00 -8.78
C GLY A 22 -16.49 9.30 -8.95
N MET A 23 -15.62 8.47 -8.38
CA MET A 23 -14.15 8.64 -8.42
C MET A 23 -13.49 7.95 -9.61
N VAL A 24 -14.27 7.16 -10.35
CA VAL A 24 -13.86 6.46 -11.57
C VAL A 24 -14.89 6.80 -12.65
N ASP A 25 -14.41 7.15 -13.85
CA ASP A 25 -15.27 7.43 -14.99
C ASP A 25 -15.88 6.13 -15.59
N GLU A 26 -16.79 6.29 -16.55
CA GLU A 26 -17.45 5.15 -17.22
C GLU A 26 -16.47 4.23 -17.98
N GLU A 27 -15.25 4.70 -18.23
CA GLU A 27 -14.17 3.96 -18.90
C GLU A 27 -13.23 3.25 -17.90
N GLY A 28 -13.44 3.43 -16.60
CA GLY A 28 -12.61 2.82 -15.56
C GLY A 28 -11.35 3.62 -15.20
N ASN A 29 -11.22 4.86 -15.69
CA ASN A 29 -10.10 5.73 -15.35
C ASN A 29 -10.39 6.52 -14.07
N TYR A 30 -9.35 6.66 -13.25
CA TYR A 30 -9.43 7.45 -12.03
C TYR A 30 -9.54 8.94 -12.37
N THR A 31 -10.55 9.61 -11.80
CA THR A 31 -10.71 11.07 -12.00
C THR A 31 -9.50 11.81 -11.42
N HIS A 32 -8.88 12.65 -12.25
CA HIS A 32 -7.62 13.34 -11.98
C HIS A 32 -7.69 14.15 -10.67
N GLY A 33 -6.91 13.76 -9.66
CA GLY A 33 -6.79 14.51 -8.39
C GLY A 33 -6.80 13.66 -7.12
N ASN A 34 -7.34 12.44 -7.18
CA ASN A 34 -7.37 11.50 -6.06
C ASN A 34 -6.45 10.32 -6.37
N THR A 35 -5.23 10.32 -5.83
CA THR A 35 -4.30 9.20 -5.97
C THR A 35 -4.75 8.02 -5.12
N MET A 36 -5.89 7.42 -5.45
CA MET A 36 -6.33 6.12 -4.93
C MET A 36 -5.88 4.97 -5.83
N THR A 37 -5.17 5.29 -6.92
CA THR A 37 -4.69 4.33 -7.89
C THR A 37 -3.88 3.26 -7.16
N PRO A 38 -4.32 2.01 -7.16
CA PRO A 38 -3.53 0.94 -6.58
C PRO A 38 -2.30 0.77 -7.45
N ILE A 39 -1.14 0.97 -6.83
CA ILE A 39 0.17 0.97 -7.49
C ILE A 39 0.70 -0.46 -7.55
N LYS A 40 0.29 -1.31 -6.62
CA LYS A 40 0.67 -2.73 -6.57
C LYS A 40 -0.55 -3.61 -6.28
N TYR A 41 -0.59 -4.74 -6.96
CA TYR A 41 -1.63 -5.75 -6.81
C TYR A 41 -0.98 -7.10 -6.53
N ASN A 42 -1.64 -7.90 -5.69
CA ASN A 42 -1.37 -9.32 -5.53
C ASN A 42 -2.71 -10.07 -5.41
N GLY A 43 -3.19 -10.60 -6.54
CA GLY A 43 -4.53 -11.15 -6.64
C GLY A 43 -5.60 -10.08 -6.34
N VAL A 44 -6.44 -10.33 -5.34
CA VAL A 44 -7.48 -9.40 -4.90
C VAL A 44 -6.98 -8.31 -3.96
N LYS A 45 -5.74 -8.43 -3.45
CA LYS A 45 -5.16 -7.45 -2.53
C LYS A 45 -4.44 -6.35 -3.29
N SER A 46 -4.44 -5.15 -2.75
CA SER A 46 -3.74 -4.03 -3.34
C SER A 46 -3.18 -3.04 -2.31
N LEU A 47 -2.18 -2.29 -2.74
CA LEU A 47 -1.62 -1.15 -2.00
C LEU A 47 -1.78 0.12 -2.85
N SER A 48 -2.28 1.18 -2.22
CA SER A 48 -2.46 2.49 -2.82
C SER A 48 -1.67 3.54 -2.03
N LEU A 49 -1.09 4.52 -2.74
CA LEU A 49 -0.42 5.67 -2.13
C LEU A 49 -1.32 6.90 -2.22
N VAL A 50 -1.91 7.27 -1.10
CA VAL A 50 -2.88 8.37 -0.99
C VAL A 50 -2.19 9.59 -0.40
N ARG A 51 -2.27 10.72 -1.10
CA ARG A 51 -1.79 12.01 -0.57
C ARG A 51 -2.83 12.54 0.42
N ASN A 52 -2.45 12.59 1.70
CA ASN A 52 -3.28 12.62 2.92
C ASN A 52 -4.27 13.81 3.13
N ASN A 53 -4.68 14.54 2.08
CA ASN A 53 -5.50 15.75 2.26
C ASN A 53 -6.80 15.80 1.45
N VAL A 54 -7.19 14.70 0.79
CA VAL A 54 -8.37 14.74 -0.11
C VAL A 54 -9.35 13.59 0.09
N LEU A 55 -9.00 12.57 0.88
CA LEU A 55 -9.80 11.35 0.94
C LEU A 55 -10.62 11.23 2.24
N ASP A 56 -11.94 11.23 2.11
CA ASP A 56 -12.84 10.84 3.20
C ASP A 56 -12.89 9.31 3.31
N LEU A 57 -12.13 8.78 4.27
CA LEU A 57 -12.02 7.33 4.50
C LEU A 57 -13.35 6.69 4.92
N ALA A 58 -14.33 7.45 5.41
CA ALA A 58 -15.64 6.90 5.73
C ALA A 58 -16.39 6.39 4.48
N LEU A 59 -16.02 6.87 3.29
CA LEU A 59 -16.59 6.42 2.02
C LEU A 59 -15.97 5.11 1.50
N PHE A 60 -14.83 4.70 2.08
CA PHE A 60 -14.02 3.56 1.62
C PHE A 60 -13.69 2.61 2.76
N PRO A 61 -14.68 1.89 3.31
CA PRO A 61 -14.47 0.94 4.40
C PRO A 61 -13.58 -0.24 3.98
N SER A 62 -13.40 -0.48 2.68
CA SER A 62 -12.46 -1.48 2.16
C SER A 62 -10.99 -1.08 2.28
N LEU A 63 -10.69 0.18 2.62
CA LEU A 63 -9.34 0.70 2.80
C LEU A 63 -8.92 0.68 4.27
N THR A 64 -7.80 0.03 4.52
CA THR A 64 -7.10 0.09 5.81
C THR A 64 -5.93 1.05 5.69
N ARG A 65 -5.91 2.11 6.50
CA ARG A 65 -4.75 3.01 6.61
C ARG A 65 -3.59 2.26 7.26
N LEU A 66 -2.52 2.06 6.51
CA LEU A 66 -1.26 1.56 7.07
C LEU A 66 -0.39 2.72 7.60
N GLY A 67 -0.40 3.85 6.90
CA GLY A 67 0.34 5.06 7.26
C GLY A 67 1.61 5.23 6.44
N THR A 68 2.62 5.88 6.99
CA THR A 68 3.92 6.08 6.34
C THR A 68 4.78 4.81 6.38
N TYR A 69 5.84 4.76 5.56
CA TYR A 69 6.80 3.66 5.58
C TYR A 69 7.40 3.40 6.97
N GLU A 70 7.72 4.47 7.70
CA GLU A 70 8.28 4.38 9.05
C GLU A 70 7.28 3.73 10.02
N GLU A 71 6.01 4.13 9.96
CA GLU A 71 4.96 3.51 10.78
C GLU A 71 4.67 2.05 10.41
N ILE A 72 4.79 1.72 9.13
CA ILE A 72 4.55 0.35 8.64
C ILE A 72 5.65 -0.58 9.12
N PHE A 73 6.92 -0.20 8.98
CA PHE A 73 8.02 -1.08 9.35
C PHE A 73 8.31 -1.09 10.86
N ALA A 74 7.76 -0.13 11.61
CA ALA A 74 7.80 -0.15 13.08
C ALA A 74 6.70 -1.03 13.70
N ASP A 75 5.70 -1.48 12.93
CA ASP A 75 4.54 -2.24 13.42
C ASP A 75 4.43 -3.57 12.67
N VAL A 76 4.51 -4.67 13.41
CA VAL A 76 4.55 -6.04 12.86
C VAL A 76 3.30 -6.38 12.06
N ASP A 77 2.12 -5.93 12.50
CA ASP A 77 0.86 -6.24 11.83
C ASP A 77 0.74 -5.46 10.52
N LYS A 78 1.17 -4.19 10.51
CA LYS A 78 1.19 -3.35 9.30
C LYS A 78 2.21 -3.84 8.29
N ASP A 79 3.39 -4.22 8.76
CA ASP A 79 4.45 -4.82 7.94
C ASP A 79 3.96 -6.13 7.29
N ALA A 80 3.26 -6.99 8.04
CA ALA A 80 2.68 -8.22 7.51
C ALA A 80 1.63 -7.95 6.40
N LEU A 81 0.78 -6.93 6.55
CA LEU A 81 -0.18 -6.53 5.53
C LEU A 81 0.51 -5.99 4.26
N TYR A 82 1.52 -5.14 4.44
CA TYR A 82 2.35 -4.63 3.33
C TYR A 82 3.06 -5.78 2.60
N LYS A 83 3.60 -6.75 3.36
CA LYS A 83 4.20 -8.02 2.90
C LYS A 83 3.26 -8.91 2.13
N SER A 84 1.96 -8.85 2.40
CA SER A 84 1.01 -9.69 1.70
C SER A 84 0.73 -9.25 0.25
N VAL A 85 1.13 -8.02 -0.13
CA VAL A 85 0.91 -7.46 -1.47
C VAL A 85 2.21 -7.33 -2.27
N TYR A 86 3.34 -7.12 -1.59
CA TYR A 86 4.65 -7.11 -2.25
C TYR A 86 5.26 -8.52 -2.29
N ASP A 87 5.74 -8.93 -3.46
CA ASP A 87 6.70 -10.03 -3.56
C ASP A 87 8.04 -9.54 -3.01
N TYR A 88 8.40 -9.98 -1.80
CA TYR A 88 9.71 -9.73 -1.23
C TYR A 88 10.70 -10.70 -1.88
N THR A 89 11.24 -10.32 -3.03
CA THR A 89 12.13 -11.19 -3.79
C THR A 89 13.59 -11.16 -3.34
N GLU A 90 13.99 -10.23 -2.47
CA GLU A 90 15.40 -10.15 -2.04
C GLU A 90 15.54 -10.13 -0.52
N GLU A 91 16.04 -11.25 -0.02
CA GLU A 91 16.54 -11.41 1.33
C GLU A 91 17.87 -10.63 1.45
N LEU A 92 17.92 -9.64 2.34
CA LEU A 92 19.15 -8.93 2.67
C LEU A 92 19.66 -9.45 4.01
N SER A 93 20.88 -9.98 3.99
CA SER A 93 21.58 -10.42 5.19
C SER A 93 22.70 -9.43 5.52
N TYR A 94 22.81 -9.05 6.78
CA TYR A 94 23.97 -8.34 7.31
C TYR A 94 24.47 -9.05 8.57
N MET A 95 25.76 -8.92 8.85
CA MET A 95 26.38 -9.45 10.05
C MET A 95 26.66 -8.28 10.99
N ASP A 96 26.22 -8.37 12.24
CA ASP A 96 26.52 -7.36 13.24
C ASP A 96 27.95 -7.49 13.79
N GLU A 97 28.34 -6.57 14.69
CA GLU A 97 29.66 -6.56 15.33
C GLU A 97 29.89 -7.76 16.26
N GLU A 98 28.83 -8.49 16.63
CA GLU A 98 28.89 -9.70 17.46
C GLU A 98 28.93 -10.99 16.61
N GLY A 99 28.92 -10.87 15.27
CA GLY A 99 28.97 -11.99 14.34
C GLY A 99 27.63 -12.68 14.11
N VAL A 100 26.52 -12.08 14.54
CA VAL A 100 25.17 -12.60 14.31
C VAL A 100 24.69 -12.18 12.92
N VAL A 101 24.24 -13.15 12.13
CA VAL A 101 23.61 -12.89 10.83
C VAL A 101 22.15 -12.49 11.05
N HIS A 102 21.85 -11.25 10.72
CA HIS A 102 20.50 -10.71 10.70
C HIS A 102 19.98 -10.74 9.28
N THR A 103 18.90 -11.48 9.11
CA THR A 103 18.18 -11.58 7.85
C THR A 103 16.98 -10.65 7.90
N TYR A 104 16.90 -9.69 6.97
CA TYR A 104 15.73 -8.84 6.82
C TYR A 104 15.33 -8.74 5.36
N PHE A 105 14.02 -8.67 5.14
CA PHE A 105 13.46 -8.48 3.81
C PHE A 105 13.29 -6.98 3.62
N ARG A 106 14.05 -6.36 2.70
CA ARG A 106 13.82 -4.93 2.39
C ARG A 106 12.52 -4.81 1.57
N PRO A 107 11.53 -4.08 2.06
CA PRO A 107 10.31 -3.80 1.30
C PRO A 107 10.67 -2.92 0.11
N GLN A 108 10.33 -3.32 -1.12
CA GLN A 108 10.30 -2.36 -2.22
C GLN A 108 9.31 -1.24 -1.87
N ARG A 109 9.72 0.02 -2.02
CA ARG A 109 8.81 1.15 -1.87
C ARG A 109 8.01 1.34 -3.16
N LEU A 110 6.76 1.77 -3.01
CA LEU A 110 5.87 2.16 -4.10
C LEU A 110 6.52 3.36 -4.80
N GLY A 111 6.85 3.20 -6.09
CA GLY A 111 7.47 4.24 -6.91
C GLY A 111 9.01 4.18 -6.98
N GLU A 112 9.69 3.27 -6.28
CA GLU A 112 11.08 2.93 -6.58
C GLU A 112 11.09 1.93 -7.75
N PHE A 113 11.24 2.46 -8.97
CA PHE A 113 11.57 1.64 -10.13
C PHE A 113 13.08 1.40 -10.10
N ALA A 114 13.48 0.13 -9.98
CA ALA A 114 14.86 -0.29 -10.19
C ALA A 114 15.33 0.02 -11.63
#